data_AF-A0A1N7T4C0-F1
#
_entry.id   AF-A0A1N7T4C0-F1
#
_cell.length_a   1.000
_cell.length_b   1.000
_cell.length_c   1.000
_cell.angle_alpha   90.00
_cell.angle_beta   90.00
_cell.angle_gamma   90.00
#
_symmetry.space_group_name_H-M   'P 1'
#
loop_
_entity.id
_entity.type
_entity.pdbx_description
1 polymer ?
#
loop_
_entity_poly.entity_id
_entity_poly.type
_entity_poly.pdbx_seq_one_letter_code
_entity_poly.pdbx_strand_id
1 'polypeptide(L)' 'MLKKGIKVQILRKESYWYKDTGTIVKVDKDIKYPVLVRFNKITYSGVNINNFAENELNAIN' A
#
# COMPACT_ATOMS: atom_id res chain seq x y z
N MET A 1 -12.31 -4.71 -5.92
CA MET A 1 -12.31 -3.24 -5.86
C MET A 1 -11.49 -2.81 -4.66
N LEU A 2 -10.38 -2.09 -4.87
CA LEU A 2 -9.59 -1.52 -3.78
C LEU A 2 -10.40 -0.38 -3.15
N LYS A 3 -10.71 -0.50 -1.87
CA LYS A 3 -11.46 0.49 -1.09
C LYS A 3 -10.70 0.79 0.19
N LYS A 4 -10.96 1.99 0.73
CA LYS A 4 -10.49 2.37 2.06
C LYS A 4 -10.84 1.30 3.09
N GLY A 5 -9.87 0.95 3.94
CA GLY A 5 -10.02 -0.04 5.00
C GLY A 5 -9.71 -1.48 4.61
N ILE A 6 -9.55 -1.80 3.32
CA ILE A 6 -9.15 -3.15 2.88
C ILE A 6 -7.67 -3.37 3.18
N LYS A 7 -7.34 -4.60 3.60
CA LYS A 7 -5.96 -5.05 3.73
C LYS A 7 -5.40 -5.48 2.38
N VAL A 8 -4.19 -5.06 2.11
CA VAL A 8 -3.48 -5.35 0.86
C VAL A 8 -2.10 -5.90 1.16
N GLN A 9 -1.67 -6.86 0.36
CA GLN A 9 -0.30 -7.33 0.29
C GLN A 9 0.45 -6.61 -0.81
N ILE A 10 1.70 -6.22 -0.53
CA ILE A 10 2.52 -5.45 -1.46
C ILE A 10 3.38 -6.41 -2.28
N LEU A 11 3.32 -6.28 -3.61
CA LEU A 11 4.05 -7.09 -4.59
C LEU A 11 5.26 -6.37 -5.19
N ARG A 12 5.46 -5.09 -4.86
CA ARG A 12 6.61 -4.29 -5.30
C ARG A 12 7.89 -4.76 -4.60
N LYS A 13 8.85 -5.31 -5.36
CA LYS A 13 10.07 -5.96 -4.84
C LYS A 13 11.01 -5.00 -4.13
N GLU A 14 11.12 -3.77 -4.62
CA GLU A 14 11.95 -2.71 -4.08
C GLU A 14 11.34 -2.02 -2.85
N SER A 15 10.09 -2.34 -2.51
CA SER A 15 9.43 -1.78 -1.34
C SER A 15 9.96 -2.40 -0.05
N TYR A 16 10.17 -1.58 0.98
CA TYR A 16 10.49 -2.05 2.33
C TYR A 16 9.45 -3.07 2.86
N TRP A 17 8.19 -2.93 2.43
CA TRP A 17 7.07 -3.79 2.82
C TRP A 17 6.77 -4.89 1.79
N TYR A 18 7.74 -5.33 0.99
CA TYR A 18 7.52 -6.41 0.02
C TYR A 18 7.00 -7.69 0.71
N LYS A 19 5.88 -8.22 0.20
CA LYS A 19 5.07 -9.32 0.76
C LYS A 19 4.42 -9.07 2.11
N ASP A 20 4.61 -7.89 2.71
CA ASP A 20 3.95 -7.52 3.95
C ASP A 20 2.53 -6.99 3.68
N THR A 21 1.75 -6.89 4.74
CA THR A 21 0.37 -6.42 4.69
C THR A 21 0.23 -5.00 5.21
N GLY A 22 -0.57 -4.20 4.51
CA GLY A 22 -0.91 -2.83 4.89
C GLY A 22 -2.41 -2.57 4.72
N THR A 23 -2.87 -1.44 5.26
CA THR A 23 -4.28 -1.03 5.18
C THR A 23 -4.41 0.18 4.27
N ILE A 24 -5.36 0.14 3.32
CA ILE A 24 -5.63 1.27 2.45
C ILE A 24 -6.26 2.41 3.25
N VAL A 25 -5.65 3.58 3.20
CA VAL A 25 -6.14 4.81 3.86
C VAL A 25 -7.01 5.63 2.91
N LYS A 26 -6.55 5.80 1.67
CA LYS A 26 -7.27 6.52 0.61
C LYS A 26 -6.91 5.98 -0.77
N VAL A 27 -7.80 6.21 -1.72
CA VAL A 27 -7.61 5.92 -3.14
C VAL A 27 -7.95 7.20 -3.91
N ASP A 28 -6.96 7.79 -4.56
CA ASP A 28 -7.10 8.98 -5.38
C ASP A 28 -7.41 8.60 -6.85
N LYS A 29 -7.91 9.54 -7.67
CA LYS A 29 -8.14 9.34 -9.11
C LYS A 29 -7.11 10.15 -9.91
N ASP A 30 -6.79 9.69 -11.12
CA ASP A 30 -5.90 10.36 -12.08
C ASP A 30 -4.43 10.53 -11.66
N ILE A 31 -3.92 9.66 -10.79
CA ILE A 31 -2.51 9.63 -10.33
C ILE A 31 -1.90 8.26 -10.62
N LYS A 32 -0.62 8.21 -10.99
CA LYS A 32 0.11 6.95 -11.30
C LYS A 32 0.14 5.96 -10.13
N TYR A 33 0.24 6.45 -8.89
CA TYR A 33 0.23 5.65 -7.66
C TYR A 33 -0.93 6.13 -6.76
N PRO A 34 -2.17 5.72 -7.10
CA PRO A 34 -3.37 6.27 -6.48
C PRO A 34 -3.66 5.73 -5.08
N VAL A 35 -3.06 4.59 -4.70
CA VAL A 35 -3.44 3.89 -3.46
C VAL A 35 -2.46 4.24 -2.34
N LEU A 36 -2.95 4.95 -1.32
CA LEU A 36 -2.19 5.24 -0.10
C LEU A 36 -2.38 4.11 0.90
N VAL A 37 -1.29 3.44 1.28
CA VAL A 37 -1.30 2.32 2.23
C VAL A 37 -0.53 2.70 3.48
N ARG A 38 -1.12 2.45 4.65
CA ARG A 38 -0.48 2.56 5.97
C ARG A 38 -0.07 1.19 6.49
N PHE A 39 1.13 1.12 7.03
CA PHE A 39 1.72 -0.08 7.61
C PHE A 39 1.92 0.07 9.12
N ASN A 40 2.02 -1.06 9.80
CA ASN A 40 2.38 -1.08 11.22
C ASN A 40 3.90 -0.91 11.42
N LYS A 41 4.70 -1.42 10.48
CA LYS A 41 6.17 -1.26 10.49
C LYS A 41 6.57 0.10 9.95
N ILE A 42 7.57 0.70 10.59
CA ILE A 42 8.15 1.98 10.22
C ILE A 42 9.47 1.72 9.49
N THR A 43 9.75 2.46 8.42
CA THR A 43 11.04 2.39 7.72
C THR A 43 12.16 3.02 8.55
N TYR A 44 13.41 2.82 8.14
CA TYR A 44 14.56 3.51 8.72
C TYR A 44 14.45 5.05 8.65
N SER A 45 13.66 5.58 7.73
CA SER A 45 13.39 7.02 7.58
C SER A 45 12.21 7.51 8.44
N GLY A 46 11.64 6.67 9.30
CA GLY A 46 10.53 7.07 10.18
C GLY A 46 9.16 7.12 9.48
N VAL A 47 9.03 6.58 8.27
CA VAL A 47 7.80 6.65 7.48
C VAL A 47 7.06 5.31 7.52
N ASN A 48 5.74 5.34 7.71
CA ASN A 48 4.88 4.16 7.72
C ASN A 48 3.71 4.22 6.72
N ILE A 49 3.74 5.17 5.80
CA ILE A 49 2.72 5.35 4.76
C ILE A 49 3.42 5.49 3.41
N ASN A 50 2.92 4.82 2.37
CA ASN A 50 3.44 4.95 1.02
C ASN A 50 2.34 4.78 -0.05
N ASN A 51 2.62 5.25 -1.27
CA ASN A 51 1.74 5.15 -2.42
C ASN A 51 2.12 3.98 -3.33
N PHE A 52 1.11 3.27 -3.82
CA PHE A 52 1.24 2.14 -4.73
C PHE A 52 0.25 2.23 -5.88
N ALA A 53 0.58 1.53 -6.97
CA ALA A 53 -0.29 1.30 -8.09
C ALA A 53 -1.16 0.06 -7.84
N GLU A 54 -2.29 -0.02 -8.53
CA GLU A 54 -3.25 -1.12 -8.31
C GLU A 54 -2.68 -2.49 -8.71
N ASN A 55 -1.76 -2.53 -9.67
CA ASN A 55 -1.09 -3.75 -10.14
C ASN A 55 -0.01 -4.28 -9.17
N GLU A 56 0.43 -3.46 -8.21
CA GLU A 56 1.44 -3.84 -7.20
C GLU A 56 0.81 -4.30 -5.90
N LEU A 57 -0.52 -4.30 -5.82
CA LEU A 57 -1.27 -4.64 -4.62
C LEU A 57 -2.12 -5.88 -4.87
N ASN A 58 -2.07 -6.82 -3.94
CA ASN A 58 -3.00 -7.93 -3.89
C ASN A 58 -3.96 -7.72 -2.72
N ALA A 59 -5.26 -7.67 -2.99
CA ALA A 59 -6.25 -7.54 -1.93
C ALA A 59 -6.36 -8.86 -1.16
N ILE A 60 -6.22 -8.79 0.17
CA ILE A 60 -6.46 -9.93 1.05
C ILE A 60 -7.81 -9.69 1.74
N ASN A 61 -8.65 -10.72 1.73
CA ASN A 61 -9.96 -10.72 2.39
C ASN A 61 -9.82 -11.07 3.87
#